data_AF-J3CEX7-F1
#
_entry.id   AF-J3CEX7-F1
#
_cell.length_a   1.000
_cell.length_b   1.000
_cell.length_c   1.000
_cell.angle_alpha   90.00
_cell.angle_beta   90.00
_cell.angle_gamma   90.00
#
_symmetry.space_group_name_H-M   'P 1'
#
loop_
_entity.id
_entity.type
_entity.pdbx_description
1 polymer ?
#
loop_
_entity_poly.entity_id
_entity_poly.type
_entity_poly.pdbx_seq_one_letter_code
_entity_poly.pdbx_strand_id
1 'polypeptide(L)'
;MSEAYELKAEARERVGKGSAREIRRNGKVPAVIYGDKKAPISITLDYKTLYYKIHGGGFKTTIANIILDGKSIQVLPKDYQLDPVSDKPVHVDFLRVSAKSVVNVHVPIHFLNEELSPGIKRGGVLNIVRHDVELHAPANAIPEAIEIDLTGKVIGDSIHISAVTLPKGVTSVIQDRDFTIATIAAPAVLADEDETTEVAVESTEAEEKEGE
;
A
#
# COMPACT_ATOMS: atom_id res chain seq x y z
N MET A 1 -19.43 1.35 -3.35
CA MET A 1 -19.37 2.19 -4.57
C MET A 1 -18.34 3.25 -4.26
N SER A 2 -17.17 3.19 -4.89
CA SER A 2 -16.10 4.17 -4.67
C SER A 2 -16.58 5.55 -5.10
N GLU A 3 -16.55 6.53 -4.21
CA GLU A 3 -16.96 7.91 -4.53
C GLU A 3 -16.02 8.50 -5.58
N ALA A 4 -16.52 8.72 -6.79
CA ALA A 4 -15.73 9.34 -7.84
C ALA A 4 -15.56 10.83 -7.55
N TYR A 5 -14.33 11.30 -7.34
CA TYR A 5 -14.07 12.72 -7.11
C TYR A 5 -13.63 13.43 -8.40
N GLU A 6 -14.01 14.70 -8.49
CA GLU A 6 -13.71 15.54 -9.65
C GLU A 6 -12.41 16.32 -9.46
N LEU A 7 -11.55 16.29 -10.47
CA LEU A 7 -10.34 17.12 -10.55
C LEU A 7 -10.40 17.98 -11.82
N LYS A 8 -10.25 19.30 -11.64
CA LYS A 8 -10.11 20.23 -12.77
C LYS A 8 -8.67 20.18 -13.26
N ALA A 9 -8.50 19.95 -14.55
CA ALA A 9 -7.20 19.91 -15.21
C ALA A 9 -7.12 20.90 -16.37
N GLU A 10 -5.94 21.43 -16.59
CA GLU A 10 -5.62 22.24 -17.77
C GLU A 10 -4.67 21.44 -18.67
N ALA A 11 -4.95 21.41 -19.97
CA ALA A 11 -4.07 20.79 -20.95
C ALA A 11 -2.73 21.56 -21.03
N ARG A 12 -1.62 20.84 -21.17
CA ARG A 12 -0.29 21.45 -21.41
C ARG A 12 0.22 21.08 -22.79
N GLU A 13 0.67 22.09 -23.54
CA GLU A 13 1.33 21.89 -24.85
C GLU A 13 2.85 21.75 -24.69
N ARG A 14 3.45 22.46 -23.73
CA ARG A 14 4.91 22.43 -23.48
C ARG A 14 5.30 21.34 -22.50
N VAL A 15 5.85 20.25 -23.03
CA VAL A 15 6.43 19.15 -22.26
C VAL A 15 7.95 19.33 -22.15
N GLY A 16 8.52 19.20 -20.95
CA GLY A 16 9.97 19.26 -20.74
C GLY A 16 10.38 19.56 -19.30
N LYS A 17 11.68 19.47 -19.02
CA LYS A 17 12.25 19.70 -17.67
C LYS A 17 12.05 21.14 -17.19
N GLY A 18 12.14 22.11 -18.11
CA GLY A 18 11.97 23.54 -17.82
C GLY A 18 10.53 23.89 -17.45
N SER A 19 9.56 23.54 -18.32
CA SER A 19 8.14 23.81 -18.07
C SER A 19 7.63 23.11 -16.81
N ALA A 20 8.04 21.86 -16.57
CA ALA A 20 7.65 21.12 -15.37
C ALA A 20 8.19 21.74 -14.07
N ARG A 21 9.31 22.47 -14.11
CA ARG A 21 9.84 23.22 -12.94
C ARG A 21 9.05 24.50 -12.71
N GLU A 22 8.71 25.21 -13.79
CA GLU A 22 7.92 26.43 -13.73
C GLU A 22 6.49 26.18 -13.22
N ILE A 23 5.83 25.14 -13.74
CA ILE A 23 4.50 24.69 -13.30
C ILE A 23 4.49 24.40 -11.79
N ARG A 24 5.51 23.68 -11.29
CA ARG A 24 5.66 23.39 -9.86
C ARG A 24 5.92 24.64 -9.01
N ARG A 25 6.68 25.60 -9.54
CA ARG A 25 6.89 26.90 -8.87
C ARG A 25 5.59 27.71 -8.80
N ASN A 26 4.71 27.56 -9.79
CA ASN A 26 3.40 28.21 -9.84
C ASN A 26 2.32 27.48 -9.01
N GLY A 27 2.70 26.48 -8.20
CA GLY A 27 1.75 25.75 -7.35
C GLY A 27 0.84 24.80 -8.14
N LYS A 28 1.27 24.33 -9.31
CA LYS A 28 0.57 23.30 -10.09
C LYS A 28 1.42 22.03 -10.17
N VAL A 29 0.78 20.88 -10.33
CA VAL A 29 1.46 19.58 -10.44
C VAL A 29 1.27 19.05 -11.86
N PRO A 30 2.37 18.70 -12.56
CA PRO A 30 2.26 18.04 -13.86
C PRO A 30 1.73 16.62 -13.70
N ALA A 31 0.84 16.21 -14.60
CA ALA A 31 0.33 14.85 -14.65
C ALA A 31 0.15 14.36 -16.09
N VAL A 32 0.05 13.04 -16.25
CA VAL A 32 -0.14 12.40 -17.56
C VAL A 32 -1.31 11.44 -17.49
N ILE A 33 -2.22 11.56 -18.46
CA ILE A 33 -3.30 10.60 -18.68
C ILE A 33 -2.92 9.72 -19.86
N TYR A 34 -2.79 8.41 -19.65
CA TYR A 34 -2.53 7.43 -20.70
C TYR A 34 -3.49 6.24 -20.62
N GLY A 35 -3.41 5.33 -21.59
CA GLY A 35 -4.26 4.14 -21.66
C GLY A 35 -5.43 4.27 -22.62
N ASP A 36 -6.24 3.21 -22.65
CA ASP A 36 -7.40 3.05 -23.55
C ASP A 36 -7.04 3.17 -25.05
N LYS A 37 -5.83 2.72 -25.44
CA LYS A 37 -5.28 2.79 -26.83
C LYS A 37 -5.32 4.19 -27.46
N LYS A 38 -5.46 5.23 -26.65
CA LYS A 38 -5.49 6.65 -27.08
C LYS A 38 -4.17 7.31 -26.78
N ALA A 39 -3.88 8.40 -27.49
CA ALA A 39 -2.68 9.19 -27.26
C ALA A 39 -2.60 9.69 -25.80
N PRO A 40 -1.40 9.70 -25.19
CA PRO A 40 -1.22 10.24 -23.85
C PRO A 40 -1.50 11.75 -23.86
N ILE A 41 -2.31 12.20 -22.91
CA ILE A 41 -2.61 13.62 -22.72
C ILE A 41 -1.81 14.12 -21.52
N SER A 42 -1.11 15.20 -21.78
CA SER A 42 -0.30 15.91 -20.81
C SER A 42 -1.17 16.97 -20.14
N ILE A 43 -1.28 16.93 -18.82
CA ILE A 43 -2.16 17.82 -18.05
C ILE A 43 -1.44 18.49 -16.88
N THR A 44 -2.05 19.52 -16.33
CA THR A 44 -1.66 20.15 -15.06
C THR A 44 -2.84 20.19 -14.11
N LEU A 45 -2.55 19.93 -12.84
CA LEU A 45 -3.52 19.91 -11.75
C LEU A 45 -3.14 20.94 -10.69
N ASP A 46 -4.13 21.41 -9.94
CA ASP A 46 -3.88 22.26 -8.77
C ASP A 46 -3.18 21.46 -7.66
N TYR A 47 -2.10 22.02 -7.10
CA TYR A 47 -1.30 21.37 -6.07
C TYR A 47 -2.12 21.11 -4.80
N LYS A 48 -2.89 22.09 -4.34
CA LYS A 48 -3.58 22.03 -3.04
C LYS A 48 -4.65 20.94 -3.05
N THR A 49 -5.44 20.90 -4.12
CA THR A 49 -6.48 19.89 -4.31
C THR A 49 -5.88 18.48 -4.37
N LEU A 50 -4.78 18.32 -5.10
CA LEU A 50 -4.09 17.04 -5.21
C LEU A 50 -3.46 16.61 -3.88
N TYR A 51 -2.81 17.53 -3.17
CA TYR A 51 -2.13 17.25 -1.90
C TYR A 51 -3.11 16.68 -0.86
N TYR A 52 -4.26 17.33 -0.66
CA TYR A 52 -5.27 16.82 0.28
C TYR A 52 -5.86 15.48 -0.16
N LYS A 53 -5.99 15.23 -1.47
CA LYS A 53 -6.51 13.95 -1.97
C LYS A 53 -5.53 12.80 -1.80
N ILE A 54 -4.23 13.04 -1.99
CA ILE A 54 -3.19 12.03 -1.74
C ILE A 54 -3.12 11.69 -0.24
N HIS A 55 -3.15 12.70 0.63
CA HIS A 55 -3.05 12.51 2.07
C HIS A 55 -4.36 12.07 2.74
N GLY A 56 -5.50 12.22 2.06
CA GLY A 56 -6.82 11.77 2.53
C GLY A 56 -7.02 10.25 2.50
N GLY A 57 -6.08 9.50 1.92
CA GLY A 57 -6.18 8.05 1.78
C GLY A 57 -6.97 7.62 0.55
N GLY A 58 -6.81 6.35 0.13
CA GLY A 58 -7.58 5.76 -0.98
C GLY A 58 -7.31 6.34 -2.38
N PHE A 59 -6.27 7.17 -2.54
CA PHE A 59 -6.01 7.85 -3.83
C PHE A 59 -5.78 6.87 -4.99
N LYS A 60 -5.05 5.77 -4.78
CA LYS A 60 -4.78 4.77 -5.83
C LYS A 60 -5.94 3.79 -6.06
N THR A 61 -6.90 3.72 -5.13
CA THR A 61 -8.04 2.79 -5.19
C THR A 61 -9.33 3.46 -5.69
N THR A 62 -9.35 4.79 -5.78
CA THR A 62 -10.54 5.56 -6.13
C THR A 62 -10.50 6.04 -7.58
N ILE A 63 -11.61 5.87 -8.32
CA ILE A 63 -11.75 6.43 -9.66
C ILE A 63 -11.90 7.95 -9.58
N ALA A 64 -11.14 8.68 -10.39
CA ALA A 64 -11.23 10.13 -10.51
C ALA A 64 -11.85 10.53 -11.85
N ASN A 65 -12.66 11.59 -11.84
CA ASN A 65 -13.15 12.25 -13.04
C ASN A 65 -12.30 13.49 -13.30
N ILE A 66 -11.49 13.47 -14.35
CA ILE A 66 -10.72 14.65 -14.76
C ILE A 66 -11.52 15.46 -15.76
N ILE A 67 -11.78 16.72 -15.43
CA ILE A 67 -12.42 17.69 -16.32
C ILE A 67 -11.31 18.40 -17.10
N LEU A 68 -11.26 18.17 -18.41
CA LEU A 68 -10.34 18.82 -19.34
C LEU A 68 -11.15 19.54 -20.42
N ASP A 69 -11.07 20.87 -20.45
CA ASP A 69 -11.77 21.71 -21.43
C ASP A 69 -13.27 21.39 -21.57
N GLY A 70 -13.94 21.11 -20.45
CA GLY A 70 -15.35 20.75 -20.39
C GLY A 70 -15.68 19.28 -20.69
N LYS A 71 -14.68 18.44 -21.00
CA LYS A 71 -14.85 16.99 -21.16
C LYS A 71 -14.46 16.26 -19.88
N SER A 72 -15.35 15.41 -19.38
CA SER A 72 -15.06 14.52 -18.24
C SER A 72 -14.41 13.23 -18.75
N ILE A 73 -13.24 12.90 -18.21
CA ILE A 73 -12.50 11.67 -18.50
C ILE A 73 -12.39 10.87 -17.21
N GLN A 74 -12.93 9.65 -17.22
CA GLN A 74 -12.73 8.69 -16.14
C GLN A 74 -11.31 8.13 -16.16
N VAL A 75 -10.62 8.27 -15.03
CA VAL A 75 -9.26 7.80 -14.85
C VAL A 75 -9.06 7.18 -13.47
N LEU A 76 -8.07 6.31 -13.38
CA LEU A 76 -7.59 5.74 -12.14
C LEU A 76 -6.15 6.21 -11.89
N PRO A 77 -5.82 6.77 -10.72
CA PRO A 77 -4.44 7.12 -10.40
C PRO A 77 -3.61 5.84 -10.28
N LYS A 78 -2.65 5.64 -11.19
CA LYS A 78 -1.78 4.47 -11.16
C LYS A 78 -0.62 4.68 -10.21
N ASP A 79 0.01 5.84 -10.30
CA ASP A 79 1.14 6.19 -9.43
C ASP A 79 1.25 7.69 -9.20
N TYR A 80 1.93 8.05 -8.12
CA TYR A 80 2.29 9.43 -7.81
C TYR A 80 3.69 9.48 -7.24
N GLN A 81 4.41 10.55 -7.57
CA GLN A 81 5.75 10.81 -7.08
C GLN A 81 5.69 11.93 -6.04
N LEU A 82 6.24 11.68 -4.86
CA LEU A 82 6.46 12.70 -3.85
C LEU A 82 7.93 13.11 -3.85
N ASP A 83 8.17 14.38 -3.52
CA ASP A 83 9.51 14.86 -3.21
C ASP A 83 9.93 14.30 -1.83
N PRO A 84 11.02 13.52 -1.73
CA PRO A 84 11.42 12.86 -0.49
C PRO A 84 11.77 13.82 0.66
N VAL A 85 12.03 15.09 0.37
CA VAL A 85 12.38 16.09 1.40
C VAL A 85 11.18 16.94 1.79
N SER A 86 10.33 17.28 0.83
CA SER A 86 9.25 18.25 1.03
C SER A 86 7.85 17.63 1.07
N ASP A 87 7.73 16.32 0.83
CA ASP A 87 6.49 15.55 0.69
C ASP A 87 5.49 16.15 -0.31
N LYS A 88 6.00 16.97 -1.23
CA LYS A 88 5.20 17.63 -2.24
C LYS A 88 4.98 16.68 -3.42
N PRO A 89 3.74 16.50 -3.91
CA PRO A 89 3.52 15.79 -5.15
C PRO A 89 4.24 16.45 -6.33
N VAL A 90 5.13 15.69 -6.96
CA VAL A 90 5.97 16.09 -8.09
C VAL A 90 5.31 15.72 -9.42
N HIS A 91 4.75 14.52 -9.49
CA HIS A 91 4.12 13.98 -10.69
C HIS A 91 3.00 13.00 -10.35
N VAL A 92 1.99 12.92 -11.20
CA VAL A 92 0.92 11.90 -11.07
C VAL A 92 0.62 11.26 -12.42
N ASP A 93 0.47 9.95 -12.39
CA ASP A 93 0.12 9.11 -13.52
C ASP A 93 -1.33 8.64 -13.41
N PHE A 94 -2.10 8.93 -14.45
CA PHE A 94 -3.50 8.53 -14.56
C PHE A 94 -3.68 7.55 -15.71
N LEU A 95 -4.33 6.43 -15.41
CA LEU A 95 -4.74 5.43 -16.38
C LEU A 95 -6.21 5.65 -16.76
N ARG A 96 -6.50 5.79 -18.05
CA ARG A 96 -7.89 5.80 -18.53
C ARG A 96 -8.52 4.44 -18.30
N VAL A 97 -9.63 4.44 -17.57
CA VAL A 97 -10.42 3.24 -17.29
C VAL A 97 -11.74 3.34 -18.04
N SER A 98 -12.17 2.20 -18.58
CA SER A 98 -13.52 2.02 -19.10
C SER A 98 -14.26 1.08 -18.16
N ALA A 99 -15.59 1.10 -18.16
CA ALA A 99 -16.41 0.25 -17.28
C ALA A 99 -16.16 -1.27 -17.45
N LYS A 100 -15.43 -1.69 -18.49
CA LYS A 100 -15.08 -3.09 -18.77
C LYS A 100 -13.59 -3.41 -18.56
N SER A 101 -12.74 -2.44 -18.26
CA SER A 101 -11.31 -2.70 -18.07
C SER A 101 -11.04 -3.33 -16.70
N VAL A 102 -10.21 -4.37 -16.71
CA VAL A 102 -9.59 -4.96 -15.52
C VAL A 102 -8.29 -4.21 -15.27
N VAL A 103 -8.05 -3.83 -14.03
CA VAL A 103 -6.88 -3.04 -13.61
C VAL A 103 -6.19 -3.69 -12.42
N ASN A 104 -4.87 -3.53 -12.37
CA ASN A 104 -4.05 -3.92 -11.24
C ASN A 104 -3.94 -2.75 -10.28
N VAL A 105 -4.43 -2.94 -9.06
CA VAL A 105 -4.48 -1.90 -8.04
C VAL A 105 -3.84 -2.43 -6.76
N HIS A 106 -3.05 -1.57 -6.12
CA HIS A 106 -2.54 -1.80 -4.78
C HIS A 106 -3.59 -1.34 -3.78
N VAL A 107 -4.18 -2.28 -3.06
CA VAL A 107 -5.23 -2.00 -2.07
C VAL A 107 -4.61 -2.11 -0.68
N PRO A 108 -4.72 -1.07 0.16
CA PRO A 108 -4.21 -1.11 1.53
C PRO A 108 -5.01 -2.09 2.39
N ILE A 109 -4.33 -2.63 3.41
CA ILE A 109 -4.90 -3.55 4.37
C ILE A 109 -5.12 -2.80 5.70
N HIS A 110 -6.32 -2.95 6.26
CA HIS A 110 -6.64 -2.48 7.60
C HIS A 110 -6.91 -3.68 8.51
N PHE A 111 -6.26 -3.68 9.66
CA PHE A 111 -6.47 -4.72 10.66
C PHE A 111 -7.55 -4.24 11.63
N LEU A 112 -8.58 -5.05 11.80
CA LEU A 112 -9.65 -4.81 12.76
C LEU A 112 -9.41 -5.65 14.00
N ASN A 113 -9.92 -5.16 15.13
CA ASN A 113 -9.96 -5.86 16.41
C ASN A 113 -8.58 -6.32 16.95
N GLU A 114 -7.53 -5.52 16.73
CA GLU A 114 -6.18 -5.76 17.30
C GLU A 114 -6.25 -6.04 18.80
N GLU A 115 -7.05 -5.26 19.53
CA GLU A 115 -7.20 -5.40 20.99
C GLU A 115 -7.91 -6.68 21.42
N LEU A 116 -8.71 -7.34 20.57
CA LEU A 116 -9.44 -8.57 20.90
C LEU A 116 -8.63 -9.83 20.57
N SER A 117 -7.46 -9.68 19.95
CA SER A 117 -6.56 -10.79 19.67
C SER A 117 -5.91 -11.31 20.97
N PRO A 118 -6.08 -12.60 21.32
CA PRO A 118 -5.42 -13.17 22.48
C PRO A 118 -3.89 -13.16 22.33
N GLY A 119 -3.37 -13.14 21.09
CA GLY A 119 -1.95 -13.00 20.81
C GLY A 119 -1.38 -11.64 21.23
N ILE A 120 -2.07 -10.56 20.89
CA ILE A 120 -1.66 -9.19 21.25
C ILE A 120 -1.85 -8.94 22.75
N LYS A 121 -2.96 -9.43 23.34
CA LYS A 121 -3.19 -9.34 24.80
C LYS A 121 -2.13 -10.05 25.64
N ARG A 122 -1.50 -11.10 25.10
CA ARG A 122 -0.40 -11.84 25.74
C ARG A 122 0.98 -11.20 25.51
N GLY A 123 1.02 -10.01 24.91
CA GLY A 123 2.27 -9.28 24.61
C GLY A 123 2.86 -9.57 23.23
N GLY A 124 2.15 -10.27 22.35
CA GLY A 124 2.57 -10.48 20.97
C GLY A 124 2.58 -9.18 20.16
N VAL A 125 3.54 -9.07 19.24
CA VAL A 125 3.68 -7.91 18.35
C VAL A 125 3.14 -8.28 16.96
N LEU A 126 2.24 -7.47 16.41
CA LEU A 126 1.78 -7.62 15.04
C LEU A 126 2.87 -7.17 14.07
N ASN A 127 3.47 -8.12 13.36
CA ASN A 127 4.42 -7.87 12.30
C ASN A 127 3.71 -7.92 10.95
N ILE A 128 3.51 -6.75 10.35
CA ILE A 128 2.88 -6.58 9.04
C ILE A 128 3.96 -6.72 7.96
N VAL A 129 3.91 -7.81 7.20
CA VAL A 129 4.89 -8.08 6.13
C VAL A 129 4.55 -7.26 4.88
N ARG A 130 3.26 -7.02 4.63
CA ARG A 130 2.77 -6.23 3.50
C ARG A 130 1.66 -5.30 3.95
N HIS A 131 1.82 -4.01 3.70
CA HIS A 131 0.79 -2.99 3.98
C HIS A 131 -0.27 -2.90 2.88
N ASP A 132 0.07 -3.37 1.68
CA ASP A 132 -0.76 -3.36 0.49
C ASP A 132 -0.74 -4.71 -0.25
N VAL A 133 -1.85 -5.03 -0.90
CA VAL A 133 -1.96 -6.21 -1.76
C VAL A 133 -2.28 -5.78 -3.19
N GLU A 134 -1.54 -6.35 -4.14
CA GLU A 134 -1.86 -6.18 -5.55
C GLU A 134 -3.04 -7.08 -5.94
N LEU A 135 -4.14 -6.45 -6.38
CA LEU A 135 -5.36 -7.11 -6.80
C LEU A 135 -5.68 -6.80 -8.26
N HIS A 136 -6.18 -7.82 -8.97
CA HIS A 136 -6.93 -7.67 -10.21
C HIS A 136 -8.39 -7.39 -9.86
N ALA A 137 -8.80 -6.13 -10.07
CA ALA A 137 -10.17 -5.71 -9.88
C ALA A 137 -10.74 -5.13 -11.18
N PRO A 138 -12.01 -5.40 -11.53
CA PRO A 138 -12.70 -4.61 -12.54
C PRO A 138 -12.87 -3.18 -12.02
N ALA A 139 -12.83 -2.20 -12.92
CA ALA A 139 -12.95 -0.78 -12.55
C ALA A 139 -14.19 -0.50 -11.67
N ASN A 140 -15.30 -1.24 -11.84
CA ASN A 140 -16.53 -1.04 -11.09
C ASN A 140 -16.55 -1.65 -9.67
N ALA A 141 -15.56 -2.48 -9.31
CA ALA A 141 -15.54 -3.19 -8.03
C ALA A 141 -14.19 -3.08 -7.32
N ILE A 142 -13.50 -1.93 -7.45
CA ILE A 142 -12.26 -1.68 -6.72
C ILE A 142 -12.62 -1.44 -5.24
N PRO A 143 -12.10 -2.25 -4.30
CA PRO A 143 -12.24 -2.00 -2.87
C PRO A 143 -11.29 -0.88 -2.44
N GLU A 144 -11.75 -0.02 -1.52
CA GLU A 144 -10.93 1.07 -0.98
C GLU A 144 -9.85 0.55 -0.02
N ALA A 145 -10.22 -0.42 0.80
CA ALA A 145 -9.34 -1.16 1.70
C ALA A 145 -9.83 -2.60 1.86
N ILE A 146 -8.93 -3.47 2.30
CA ILE A 146 -9.26 -4.83 2.74
C ILE A 146 -9.18 -4.86 4.26
N GLU A 147 -10.28 -5.24 4.90
CA GLU A 147 -10.33 -5.42 6.34
C GLU A 147 -9.98 -6.87 6.70
N ILE A 148 -9.02 -7.05 7.61
CA ILE A 148 -8.63 -8.34 8.15
C ILE A 148 -8.94 -8.35 9.63
N ASP A 149 -9.81 -9.26 10.05
CA ASP A 149 -10.13 -9.46 11.46
C ASP A 149 -9.05 -10.30 12.15
N LEU A 150 -8.57 -9.81 13.30
CA LEU A 150 -7.57 -10.47 14.14
C LEU A 150 -8.17 -11.24 15.33
N THR A 151 -9.50 -11.35 15.41
CA THR A 151 -10.18 -12.08 16.48
C THR A 151 -9.70 -13.53 16.60
N GLY A 152 -9.38 -13.97 17.83
CA GLY A 152 -9.00 -15.36 18.12
C GLY A 152 -7.60 -15.79 17.67
N LYS A 153 -6.79 -14.89 17.09
CA LYS A 153 -5.44 -15.19 16.63
C LYS A 153 -4.42 -15.30 17.77
N VAL A 154 -3.56 -16.32 17.72
CA VAL A 154 -2.59 -16.65 18.78
C VAL A 154 -1.18 -16.22 18.35
N ILE A 155 -0.27 -16.07 19.32
CA ILE A 155 1.15 -15.86 19.06
C ILE A 155 1.68 -17.00 18.18
N GLY A 156 2.40 -16.66 17.12
CA GLY A 156 2.94 -17.57 16.11
C GLY A 156 2.04 -17.78 14.89
N ASP A 157 0.79 -17.29 14.90
CA ASP A 157 -0.11 -17.46 13.75
C ASP A 157 0.26 -16.51 12.60
N SER A 158 0.15 -17.05 11.38
CA SER A 158 0.46 -16.37 10.12
C SER A 158 -0.81 -16.19 9.30
N ILE A 159 -1.13 -14.95 8.96
CA ILE A 159 -2.31 -14.63 8.15
C ILE A 159 -1.90 -14.65 6.69
N HIS A 160 -2.44 -15.61 5.94
CA HIS A 160 -2.22 -15.76 4.51
C HIS A 160 -3.33 -15.08 3.70
N ILE A 161 -3.00 -14.69 2.47
CA ILE A 161 -3.95 -14.10 1.51
C ILE A 161 -5.19 -14.98 1.26
N SER A 162 -5.04 -16.31 1.32
CA SER A 162 -6.11 -17.27 1.10
C SER A 162 -7.19 -17.25 2.20
N ALA A 163 -6.84 -16.77 3.40
CA ALA A 163 -7.79 -16.64 4.52
C ALA A 163 -8.55 -15.29 4.51
N VAL A 164 -8.23 -14.39 3.57
CA VAL A 164 -8.81 -13.05 3.51
C VAL A 164 -10.07 -13.04 2.65
N THR A 165 -11.14 -12.43 3.17
CA THR A 165 -12.39 -12.29 2.43
C THR A 165 -12.27 -11.23 1.34
N LEU A 166 -12.03 -11.66 0.11
CA LEU A 166 -12.02 -10.78 -1.06
C LEU A 166 -13.46 -10.52 -1.58
N PRO A 167 -13.80 -9.28 -1.96
CA PRO A 167 -15.09 -8.96 -2.54
C PRO A 167 -15.29 -9.60 -3.92
N LYS A 168 -16.56 -9.81 -4.31
CA LYS A 168 -16.94 -10.54 -5.53
C LYS A 168 -16.26 -9.94 -6.78
N GLY A 169 -15.51 -10.78 -7.51
CA GLY A 169 -14.89 -10.42 -8.79
C GLY A 169 -13.48 -9.82 -8.69
N VAL A 170 -12.92 -9.73 -7.48
CA VAL A 170 -11.54 -9.32 -7.24
C VAL A 170 -10.68 -10.57 -7.03
N THR A 171 -9.58 -10.68 -7.76
CA THR A 171 -8.62 -11.79 -7.62
C THR A 171 -7.25 -11.24 -7.26
N SER A 172 -6.47 -11.97 -6.47
CA SER A 172 -5.07 -11.63 -6.25
C SER A 172 -4.29 -11.74 -7.57
N VAL A 173 -3.35 -10.81 -7.81
CA VAL A 173 -2.46 -10.88 -8.99
C VAL A 173 -1.55 -12.09 -8.92
N ILE A 174 -1.11 -12.44 -7.72
CA ILE A 174 -0.29 -13.62 -7.46
C ILE A 174 -1.24 -14.75 -7.04
N GLN A 175 -1.57 -15.61 -8.00
CA GLN A 175 -2.37 -16.83 -7.77
C GLN A 175 -1.49 -18.07 -7.51
N ASP A 176 -0.18 -17.96 -7.78
CA ASP A 176 0.74 -19.10 -7.79
C ASP A 176 1.35 -19.42 -6.41
N ARG A 177 1.17 -18.53 -5.42
CA ARG A 177 1.66 -18.75 -4.06
C ARG A 177 0.81 -18.06 -3.00
N ASP A 178 0.56 -18.78 -1.92
CA ASP A 178 0.01 -18.22 -0.69
C ASP A 178 1.11 -17.45 0.02
N PHE A 179 0.96 -16.13 0.07
CA PHE A 179 1.89 -15.26 0.77
C PHE A 179 1.30 -14.78 2.09
N THR A 180 2.19 -14.64 3.08
CA THR A 180 1.85 -14.10 4.39
C THR A 180 1.70 -12.59 4.31
N ILE A 181 0.62 -12.09 4.89
CA ILE A 181 0.26 -10.67 4.99
C ILE A 181 0.74 -10.10 6.31
N ALA A 182 0.42 -10.79 7.41
CA ALA A 182 0.81 -10.42 8.75
C ALA A 182 1.10 -11.67 9.59
N THR A 183 1.97 -11.50 10.57
CA THR A 183 2.33 -12.54 11.55
C THR A 183 2.23 -11.94 12.94
N ILE A 184 1.76 -12.72 13.91
CA ILE A 184 1.79 -12.31 15.31
C ILE A 184 3.04 -12.92 15.93
N ALA A 185 4.09 -12.12 16.10
CA ALA A 185 5.35 -12.58 16.67
C ALA A 185 5.30 -12.54 18.21
N ALA A 186 6.07 -13.42 18.86
CA ALA A 186 6.32 -13.32 20.30
C ALA A 186 7.19 -12.07 20.59
N PRO A 187 7.00 -11.41 21.74
CA PRO A 187 7.85 -10.28 22.11
C PRO A 187 9.29 -10.77 22.31
N ALA A 188 10.24 -10.07 21.70
CA ALA A 188 11.67 -10.42 21.76
C ALA A 188 12.25 -10.47 23.18
N VAL A 189 11.59 -9.86 24.17
CA VAL A 189 12.03 -9.82 25.57
C VAL A 189 12.01 -11.21 26.23
N LEU A 190 11.27 -12.18 25.69
CA LEU A 190 11.27 -13.56 26.20
C LEU A 190 12.23 -14.50 25.45
N ALA A 191 12.86 -14.04 24.36
CA ALA A 191 13.80 -14.87 23.59
C ALA A 191 15.23 -14.87 24.17
N ASP A 192 15.57 -13.91 25.04
CA ASP A 192 16.91 -13.82 25.64
C ASP A 192 17.06 -14.69 26.92
N GLU A 193 15.98 -15.25 27.48
CA GLU A 193 16.09 -16.09 28.69
C GLU A 193 16.34 -17.58 28.38
N ASP A 194 16.04 -18.06 27.17
CA ASP A 194 16.18 -19.48 26.83
C ASP A 194 17.57 -19.88 26.29
N GLU A 195 18.43 -18.94 25.87
CA GLU A 195 19.79 -19.25 25.38
C GLU A 195 20.86 -19.37 26.49
N THR A 196 20.53 -19.12 27.76
CA THR A 196 21.55 -19.14 28.85
C THR A 196 21.66 -20.44 29.64
N THR A 197 20.86 -21.48 29.33
CA THR A 197 20.88 -22.73 30.13
C THR A 197 21.59 -23.93 29.50
N GLU A 198 22.05 -23.88 28.24
CA GLU A 198 22.73 -25.03 27.62
C GLU A 198 24.28 -25.01 27.68
N VAL A 199 24.92 -23.92 28.14
CA VAL A 199 26.40 -23.81 28.13
C VAL A 199 27.05 -24.21 29.47
N ALA A 200 26.28 -24.59 30.50
CA ALA A 200 26.80 -24.77 31.87
C ALA A 200 27.09 -26.22 32.31
N VAL A 201 26.96 -27.23 31.44
CA VAL A 201 27.11 -28.65 31.82
C VAL A 201 28.35 -29.37 31.25
N GLU A 202 29.20 -28.72 30.46
CA GLU A 202 30.36 -29.38 29.81
C GLU A 202 31.74 -28.88 30.30
N SER A 203 31.86 -28.41 31.55
CA SER A 203 33.16 -27.98 32.10
C SER A 203 33.45 -28.48 33.51
N THR A 204 32.93 -29.67 33.87
CA THR A 204 33.28 -30.35 35.13
C THR A 204 33.78 -31.77 34.92
N GLU A 205 34.79 -31.95 34.07
CA GLU A 205 35.70 -33.11 34.20
C GLU A 205 37.04 -32.81 33.50
N ALA A 206 38.16 -32.98 34.22
CA ALA A 206 39.55 -32.57 33.94
C ALA A 206 39.82 -31.11 34.33
N GLU A 207 40.61 -30.77 35.36
CA GLU A 207 41.92 -31.34 35.71
C GLU A 207 42.26 -30.96 37.16
N GLU A 208 42.15 -31.92 38.08
CA GLU A 208 42.82 -31.89 39.37
C GLU A 208 44.03 -32.84 39.24
N LYS A 209 45.23 -32.30 39.03
CA LYS A 209 46.51 -32.94 39.41
C LYS A 209 47.71 -32.00 39.27
N GLU A 210 48.48 -31.94 40.36
CA GLU A 210 49.90 -31.53 40.49
C GLU A 210 50.17 -30.02 40.29
N GLY A 211 50.61 -29.22 41.27
CA GLY A 211 51.37 -29.48 42.48
C GLY A 211 52.86 -29.23 42.25
N GLU A 212 53.33 -27.98 42.46
CA GLU A 212 54.60 -27.60 43.11
C GLU A 212 54.67 -26.07 43.28
#